data_AF-A0A6B3HAS0-F1
#
_entry.id   AF-A0A6B3HAS0-F1
#
_cell.length_a   1.000
_cell.length_b   1.000
_cell.length_c   1.000
_cell.angle_alpha   90.00
_cell.angle_beta   90.00
_cell.angle_gamma   90.00
#
_symmetry.space_group_name_H-M   'P 1'
#
loop_
_entity.id
_entity.type
_entity.pdbx_description
1 polymer ?
#
loop_
_entity_poly.entity_id
_entity_poly.type
_entity_poly.pdbx_seq_one_letter_code
_entity_poly.pdbx_strand_id
1 'polypeptide(L)'
;AEALARAADAADSLVVDDPAGQRALWRVREDASGTATRMPDGSEAWPGWEDCAVPPARLGAYLRDFRALLAEHGLRGTPYGHFGDGCIHVRIDFDLLTPDGVGRFRRFSEELAALVVRHGGSLSGEHGDGMARAELLPALYGDDLVRLFGDAKDVWDPDGALNPGVLVRPAPLDADLRFAVLPEAAVRTAFAYPHDDGDFSAAVRRCVGVAKCRTETVSGTAVMCPSYRATGEEEHSTRGRARLLHEMLAGDRGGLVTDGWRSAEVRGALDLCLSCKGCRSDCPVGVDMATYKAEFLHHHYDGRLRPRAHYTLGRLPRWLRLAAPVTPLLNAAARIGPLAAVAKRLAGIAPERPVPPLATPAERRRARTTPGRRDGSPVLLFPDTFTTHLTPSVEAAARRVLDDAGLTPRTPEGRVCCGLTYVSTG
;
A
#
# COMPACT_ATOMS: atom_id res chain seq x y z
N ALA A 1 34.56 -1.46 -11.71
CA ALA A 1 33.46 -2.38 -12.09
C ALA A 1 34.00 -3.75 -12.51
N GLU A 2 34.79 -3.85 -13.57
CA GLU A 2 35.29 -5.15 -14.06
C GLU A 2 36.09 -5.96 -13.03
N ALA A 3 36.90 -5.30 -12.20
CA ALA A 3 37.63 -5.98 -11.12
C ALA A 3 36.69 -6.61 -10.10
N LEU A 4 35.58 -5.95 -9.77
CA LEU A 4 34.55 -6.49 -8.88
C LEU A 4 33.79 -7.65 -9.55
N ALA A 5 33.43 -7.52 -10.83
CA ALA A 5 32.76 -8.58 -11.57
C ALA A 5 33.62 -9.86 -11.64
N ARG A 6 34.93 -9.71 -11.91
CA ARG A 6 35.90 -10.82 -11.88
C ARG A 6 36.07 -11.42 -10.49
N ALA A 7 36.14 -10.58 -9.45
CA ALA A 7 36.29 -11.05 -8.07
C ALA A 7 35.04 -11.79 -7.54
N ALA A 8 33.86 -11.44 -8.06
CA ALA A 8 32.59 -12.07 -7.69
C ALA A 8 32.27 -13.36 -8.46
N ASP A 9 33.12 -13.75 -9.42
CA ASP A 9 32.85 -14.86 -10.35
C ASP A 9 31.47 -14.75 -11.02
N ALA A 10 31.10 -13.52 -11.41
CA ALA A 10 29.78 -13.23 -11.96
C ALA A 10 29.64 -13.82 -13.38
N ALA A 11 28.49 -14.46 -13.66
CA ALA A 11 28.19 -14.98 -14.99
C ALA A 11 27.99 -13.88 -16.05
N ASP A 12 27.52 -12.70 -15.63
CA ASP A 12 27.37 -11.51 -16.47
C ASP A 12 27.45 -10.25 -15.58
N SER A 13 27.74 -9.10 -16.19
CA SER A 13 27.76 -7.82 -15.48
C SER A 13 27.36 -6.67 -16.41
N LEU A 14 26.52 -5.77 -15.90
CA LEU A 14 26.16 -4.53 -16.57
C LEU A 14 26.55 -3.34 -15.70
N VAL A 15 27.28 -2.38 -16.28
CA VAL A 15 27.56 -1.09 -15.63
C VAL A 15 26.55 -0.08 -16.13
N VAL A 16 25.81 0.52 -15.19
CA VAL A 16 24.83 1.57 -15.48
C VAL A 16 25.34 2.88 -14.89
N ASP A 17 25.76 3.78 -15.77
CA ASP A 17 26.34 5.08 -15.43
C ASP A 17 25.36 6.25 -15.63
N ASP A 18 24.30 6.06 -16.41
CA ASP A 18 23.28 7.06 -16.59
C ASP A 18 22.43 7.26 -15.31
N PRO A 19 22.13 8.50 -14.91
CA PRO A 19 21.41 8.74 -13.66
C PRO A 19 20.00 8.12 -13.59
N ALA A 20 19.32 7.91 -14.72
CA ALA A 20 17.98 7.35 -14.73
C ALA A 20 18.02 5.84 -14.48
N GLY A 21 18.92 5.14 -15.16
CA GLY A 21 19.19 3.73 -14.94
C GLY A 21 19.68 3.44 -13.51
N GLN A 22 20.59 4.27 -12.98
CA GLN A 22 21.02 4.15 -11.59
C GLN A 22 19.87 4.26 -10.61
N ARG A 23 19.01 5.28 -10.75
CA ARG A 23 17.82 5.43 -9.89
C ARG A 23 16.87 4.24 -9.99
N ALA A 24 16.70 3.67 -11.18
CA ALA A 24 15.87 2.50 -11.37
C ALA A 24 16.42 1.27 -10.62
N LEU A 25 17.74 1.02 -10.70
CA LEU A 25 18.39 -0.07 -9.98
C LEU A 25 18.38 0.13 -8.46
N TRP A 26 18.69 1.35 -7.99
CA TRP A 26 18.61 1.69 -6.56
C TRP A 26 17.21 1.48 -6.00
N ARG A 27 16.18 1.89 -6.75
CA ARG A 27 14.79 1.68 -6.37
C ARG A 27 14.47 0.21 -6.12
N VAL A 28 14.99 -0.72 -6.93
CA VAL A 28 14.78 -2.17 -6.70
C VAL A 28 15.30 -2.58 -5.31
N ARG A 29 16.49 -2.12 -4.92
CA ARG A 29 17.09 -2.43 -3.62
C ARG A 29 16.39 -1.72 -2.46
N GLU A 30 15.99 -0.46 -2.65
CA GLU A 30 15.29 0.34 -1.63
C GLU A 30 13.87 -0.19 -1.38
N ASP A 31 13.19 -0.66 -2.43
CA ASP A 31 11.83 -1.20 -2.36
C ASP A 31 11.80 -2.68 -1.90
N ALA A 32 12.95 -3.35 -1.80
CA ALA A 32 13.09 -4.77 -1.45
C ALA A 32 12.32 -5.16 -0.18
N SER A 33 12.36 -4.30 0.84
CA SER A 33 11.67 -4.53 2.12
C SER A 33 10.16 -4.72 1.97
N GLY A 34 9.56 -4.10 0.95
CA GLY A 34 8.14 -4.26 0.61
C GLY A 34 7.90 -5.24 -0.53
N THR A 35 8.77 -5.34 -1.53
CA THR A 35 8.52 -6.26 -2.66
C THR A 35 8.71 -7.72 -2.28
N ALA A 36 9.59 -8.01 -1.32
CA ALA A 36 9.88 -9.38 -0.89
C ALA A 36 8.80 -9.99 0.04
N THR A 37 7.70 -9.29 0.32
CA THR A 37 6.65 -9.78 1.24
C THR A 37 5.70 -10.80 0.61
N ARG A 38 5.92 -11.12 -0.67
CA ARG A 38 5.25 -12.23 -1.35
C ARG A 38 6.26 -13.01 -2.17
N MET A 39 6.13 -14.32 -2.13
CA MET A 39 6.92 -15.25 -2.93
C MET A 39 6.40 -15.30 -4.38
N PRO A 40 7.16 -15.83 -5.35
CA PRO A 40 6.72 -15.90 -6.76
C PRO A 40 5.42 -16.67 -7.00
N ASP A 41 5.06 -17.59 -6.11
CA ASP A 41 3.80 -18.34 -6.12
C ASP A 41 2.62 -17.58 -5.47
N GLY A 42 2.87 -16.37 -4.95
CA GLY A 42 1.89 -15.51 -4.29
C GLY A 42 1.80 -15.67 -2.77
N SER A 43 2.48 -16.67 -2.19
CA SER A 43 2.44 -16.92 -0.74
C SER A 43 3.04 -15.75 0.03
N GLU A 44 2.50 -15.51 1.23
CA GLU A 44 2.93 -14.38 2.07
C GLU A 44 4.30 -14.69 2.71
N ALA A 45 5.14 -13.66 2.83
CA ALA A 45 6.41 -13.72 3.52
C ALA A 45 6.57 -12.49 4.42
N TRP A 46 6.97 -12.72 5.66
CA TRP A 46 6.81 -11.72 6.71
C TRP A 46 8.13 -11.13 7.19
N PRO A 47 8.06 -9.89 7.71
CA PRO A 47 8.99 -9.43 8.73
C PRO A 47 8.85 -10.21 10.04
N GLY A 48 9.89 -10.22 10.85
CA GLY A 48 9.84 -10.67 12.23
C GLY A 48 11.24 -10.73 12.82
N TRP A 49 12.04 -11.65 12.32
CA TRP A 49 13.39 -11.89 12.84
C TRP A 49 14.49 -11.22 12.03
N GLU A 50 14.25 -10.92 10.75
CA GLU A 50 15.29 -10.53 9.82
C GLU A 50 16.00 -9.23 10.19
N ASP A 51 17.28 -9.35 10.56
CA ASP A 51 18.27 -8.28 10.74
C ASP A 51 19.55 -8.84 11.41
N CYS A 52 19.92 -10.09 11.13
CA CYS A 52 21.07 -10.66 11.81
C CYS A 52 22.35 -10.19 11.13
N ALA A 53 23.30 -9.78 11.96
CA ALA A 53 24.64 -9.40 11.52
C ALA A 53 25.66 -10.40 12.05
N VAL A 54 26.51 -10.93 11.18
CA VAL A 54 27.68 -11.74 11.56
C VAL A 54 28.93 -11.08 11.00
N PRO A 55 30.13 -11.35 11.55
CA PRO A 55 31.36 -10.86 10.95
C PRO A 55 31.42 -11.23 9.45
N PRO A 56 31.74 -10.30 8.53
CA PRO A 56 31.68 -10.57 7.09
C PRO A 56 32.47 -11.82 6.64
N ALA A 57 33.59 -12.11 7.29
CA ALA A 57 34.40 -13.31 7.05
C ALA A 57 33.66 -14.64 7.37
N ARG A 58 32.63 -14.60 8.23
CA ARG A 58 31.80 -15.75 8.62
C ARG A 58 30.47 -15.83 7.86
N LEU A 59 30.11 -14.78 7.11
CA LEU A 59 28.83 -14.66 6.41
C LEU A 59 28.51 -15.88 5.54
N GLY A 60 29.48 -16.39 4.77
CA GLY A 60 29.25 -17.55 3.90
C GLY A 60 28.94 -18.84 4.67
N ALA A 61 29.57 -19.06 5.83
CA ALA A 61 29.27 -20.21 6.68
C ALA A 61 27.90 -20.06 7.35
N TYR A 62 27.63 -18.88 7.92
CA TYR A 62 26.33 -18.55 8.49
C TYR A 62 25.17 -18.75 7.50
N LEU A 63 25.30 -18.28 6.26
CA LEU A 63 24.25 -18.42 5.24
C LEU A 63 23.98 -19.89 4.85
N ARG A 64 24.99 -20.77 4.93
CA ARG A 64 24.79 -22.22 4.69
C ARG A 64 24.00 -22.85 5.82
N ASP A 65 24.39 -22.58 7.06
CA ASP A 65 23.69 -23.11 8.24
C ASP A 65 22.28 -22.53 8.37
N PHE A 66 22.09 -21.24 8.05
CA PHE A 66 20.79 -20.59 8.04
C PHE A 66 19.85 -21.21 7.00
N ARG A 67 20.37 -21.55 5.80
CA ARG A 67 19.58 -22.26 4.78
C ARG A 67 19.22 -23.68 5.22
N ALA A 68 20.12 -24.38 5.91
CA ALA A 68 19.82 -25.69 6.49
C ALA A 68 18.71 -25.58 7.54
N LEU A 69 18.78 -24.59 8.44
CA LEU A 69 17.74 -24.34 9.44
C LEU A 69 16.38 -24.02 8.82
N LEU A 70 16.34 -23.18 7.77
CA LEU A 70 15.10 -22.94 7.01
C LEU A 70 14.52 -24.25 6.46
N ALA A 71 15.36 -25.10 5.86
CA ALA A 71 14.93 -26.38 5.30
C ALA A 71 14.41 -27.35 6.37
N GLU A 72 15.04 -27.42 7.54
CA GLU A 72 14.62 -28.25 8.68
C GLU A 72 13.22 -27.87 9.18
N HIS A 73 12.87 -26.59 9.15
CA HIS A 73 11.53 -26.10 9.49
C HIS A 73 10.55 -26.06 8.30
N GLY A 74 10.99 -26.45 7.11
CA GLY A 74 10.19 -26.39 5.89
C GLY A 74 9.81 -24.97 5.46
N LEU A 75 10.67 -24.00 5.73
CA LEU A 75 10.49 -22.57 5.43
C LEU A 75 11.31 -22.13 4.23
N ARG A 76 10.86 -21.08 3.55
CA ARG A 76 11.55 -20.42 2.44
C ARG A 76 11.80 -18.95 2.80
N GLY A 77 12.95 -18.45 2.38
CA GLY A 77 13.36 -17.08 2.67
C GLY A 77 13.88 -16.36 1.42
N THR A 78 13.50 -15.10 1.26
CA THR A 78 14.05 -14.21 0.21
C THR A 78 15.08 -13.25 0.85
N PRO A 79 16.40 -13.51 0.70
CA PRO A 79 17.42 -12.68 1.31
C PRO A 79 17.68 -11.39 0.51
N TYR A 80 17.94 -10.30 1.23
CA TYR A 80 18.43 -9.01 0.73
C TYR A 80 19.21 -8.32 1.86
N GLY A 81 19.91 -7.22 1.60
CA GLY A 81 20.56 -6.47 2.67
C GLY A 81 21.96 -6.00 2.36
N HIS A 82 22.78 -5.97 3.40
CA HIS A 82 24.09 -5.32 3.46
C HIS A 82 25.17 -6.39 3.60
N PHE A 83 25.39 -7.16 2.52
CA PHE A 83 26.37 -8.26 2.51
C PHE A 83 27.78 -7.80 2.92
N GLY A 84 28.17 -6.57 2.56
CA GLY A 84 29.46 -6.00 2.95
C GLY A 84 29.65 -5.85 4.45
N ASP A 85 28.55 -5.60 5.17
CA ASP A 85 28.53 -5.42 6.63
C ASP A 85 28.19 -6.73 7.37
N GLY A 86 27.96 -7.82 6.62
CA GLY A 86 27.52 -9.09 7.18
C GLY A 86 26.10 -9.08 7.74
N CYS A 87 25.32 -8.03 7.44
CA CYS A 87 23.93 -7.87 7.88
C CYS A 87 22.96 -8.28 6.77
N ILE A 88 22.12 -9.28 7.05
CA ILE A 88 21.20 -9.86 6.08
C ILE A 88 19.77 -9.76 6.59
N HIS A 89 18.90 -9.25 5.72
CA HIS A 89 17.45 -9.31 5.88
C HIS A 89 16.88 -10.43 5.02
N VAL A 90 15.77 -11.01 5.46
CA VAL A 90 15.12 -12.16 4.82
C VAL A 90 13.62 -12.04 5.07
N ARG A 91 12.80 -12.07 4.03
CA ARG A 91 11.36 -12.31 4.23
C ARG A 91 11.13 -13.80 4.25
N ILE A 92 10.55 -14.32 5.34
CA ILE A 92 10.33 -15.76 5.54
C ILE A 92 8.83 -16.05 5.50
N ASP A 93 8.44 -17.14 4.84
CA ASP A 93 7.04 -17.56 4.69
C ASP A 93 6.45 -18.22 5.94
N PHE A 94 6.63 -17.58 7.10
CA PHE A 94 6.00 -18.03 8.34
C PHE A 94 4.48 -18.05 8.21
N ASP A 95 3.86 -19.11 8.74
CA ASP A 95 2.45 -19.08 9.11
C ASP A 95 2.30 -18.42 10.48
N LEU A 96 1.85 -17.17 10.49
CA LEU A 96 1.58 -16.39 11.71
C LEU A 96 0.08 -16.29 12.01
N LEU A 97 -0.73 -17.14 11.37
CA LEU A 97 -2.18 -17.17 11.51
C LEU A 97 -2.64 -18.37 12.34
N THR A 98 -1.93 -19.49 12.27
CA THR A 98 -2.29 -20.71 13.01
C THR A 98 -1.44 -20.92 14.26
N PRO A 99 -1.96 -21.56 15.32
CA PRO A 99 -1.18 -21.89 16.51
C PRO A 99 0.08 -22.73 16.21
N ASP A 100 -0.02 -23.70 15.30
CA ASP A 100 1.11 -24.56 14.91
C ASP A 100 2.20 -23.76 14.17
N GLY A 101 1.77 -22.84 13.30
CA GLY A 101 2.66 -21.92 12.59
C GLY A 101 3.39 -20.97 13.56
N VAL A 102 2.66 -20.39 14.50
CA VAL A 102 3.23 -19.53 15.56
C VAL A 102 4.23 -20.31 16.44
N GLY A 103 3.88 -21.55 16.83
CA GLY A 103 4.81 -22.40 17.57
C GLY A 103 6.08 -22.74 16.78
N ARG A 104 5.97 -22.91 15.45
CA ARG A 104 7.14 -23.08 14.57
C ARG A 104 7.98 -21.81 14.50
N PHE A 105 7.35 -20.65 14.37
CA PHE A 105 8.03 -19.35 14.39
C PHE A 105 8.86 -19.16 15.67
N ARG A 106 8.30 -19.52 16.84
CA ARG A 106 9.03 -19.50 18.12
C ARG A 106 10.27 -20.38 18.09
N ARG A 107 10.10 -21.69 17.81
CA ARG A 107 11.23 -22.64 17.80
C ARG A 107 12.33 -22.22 16.81
N PHE A 108 11.93 -21.80 15.61
CA PHE A 108 12.86 -21.29 14.61
C PHE A 108 13.62 -20.07 15.12
N SER A 109 12.95 -19.11 15.77
CA SER A 109 13.59 -17.89 16.28
C SER A 109 14.59 -18.18 17.40
N GLU A 110 14.27 -19.11 18.31
CA GLU A 110 15.17 -19.56 19.38
C GLU A 110 16.43 -20.28 18.81
N GLU A 111 16.24 -21.21 17.88
CA GLU A 111 17.34 -21.94 17.22
C GLU A 111 18.23 -21.02 16.38
N LEU A 112 17.60 -20.03 15.72
CA LEU A 112 18.30 -19.03 14.94
C LEU A 112 19.10 -18.07 15.82
N ALA A 113 18.58 -17.68 16.99
CA ALA A 113 19.36 -16.89 17.95
C ALA A 113 20.63 -17.64 18.37
N ALA A 114 20.51 -18.92 18.69
CA ALA A 114 21.67 -19.76 18.99
C ALA A 114 22.63 -19.86 17.79
N LEU A 115 22.12 -19.98 16.56
CA LEU A 115 22.94 -20.04 15.34
C LEU A 115 23.74 -18.75 15.14
N VAL A 116 23.11 -17.59 15.28
CA VAL A 116 23.77 -16.29 15.13
C VAL A 116 24.90 -16.13 16.15
N VAL A 117 24.65 -16.50 17.41
CA VAL A 117 25.66 -16.46 18.49
C VAL A 117 26.82 -17.40 18.20
N ARG A 118 26.58 -18.62 17.69
CA ARG A 118 27.67 -19.54 17.26
C ARG A 118 28.54 -18.95 16.16
N HIS A 119 27.97 -18.09 15.32
CA HIS A 119 28.69 -17.35 14.28
C HIS A 119 29.32 -16.04 14.78
N GLY A 120 29.22 -15.73 16.06
CA GLY A 120 29.75 -14.50 16.67
C GLY A 120 29.01 -13.24 16.22
N GLY A 121 27.72 -13.38 15.90
CA GLY A 121 26.88 -12.31 15.39
C GLY A 121 25.97 -11.66 16.44
N SER A 122 25.13 -10.75 15.96
CA SER A 122 24.06 -10.06 16.67
C SER A 122 22.70 -10.38 16.06
N LEU A 123 21.68 -10.47 16.91
CA LEU A 123 20.29 -10.73 16.54
C LEU A 123 19.66 -9.54 15.79
N SER A 124 20.17 -8.33 16.04
CA SER A 124 19.84 -7.10 15.32
C SER A 124 21.11 -6.34 14.93
N GLY A 125 21.22 -6.01 13.64
CA GLY A 125 22.26 -5.17 13.07
C GLY A 125 21.86 -3.69 13.01
N GLU A 126 20.64 -3.37 12.55
CA GLU A 126 20.19 -1.99 12.33
C GLU A 126 18.76 -1.67 12.83
N HIS A 127 17.88 -2.67 12.95
CA HIS A 127 16.46 -2.47 13.26
C HIS A 127 16.17 -2.24 14.76
N GLY A 128 17.09 -2.64 15.64
CA GLY A 128 16.85 -2.78 17.08
C GLY A 128 16.09 -4.06 17.45
N ASP A 129 16.12 -4.41 18.73
CA ASP A 129 15.55 -5.66 19.21
C ASP A 129 14.03 -5.58 19.39
N GLY A 130 13.54 -4.48 19.97
CA GLY A 130 12.12 -4.22 20.18
C GLY A 130 11.40 -5.36 20.92
N MET A 131 10.13 -5.61 20.58
CA MET A 131 9.40 -6.78 21.10
C MET A 131 9.80 -8.06 20.38
N ALA A 132 10.25 -7.97 19.13
CA ALA A 132 10.47 -9.12 18.26
C ALA A 132 11.66 -9.99 18.67
N ARG A 133 12.65 -9.41 19.39
CA ARG A 133 13.90 -10.11 19.74
C ARG A 133 14.30 -9.98 21.21
N ALA A 134 13.66 -9.09 21.97
CA ALA A 134 14.08 -8.82 23.35
C ALA A 134 14.09 -10.07 24.24
N GLU A 135 13.13 -10.98 24.07
CA GLU A 135 13.09 -12.26 24.80
C GLU A 135 14.36 -13.10 24.56
N LEU A 136 15.00 -12.95 23.40
CA LEU A 136 16.15 -13.75 22.97
C LEU A 136 17.50 -13.10 23.31
N LEU A 137 17.50 -11.89 23.89
CA LEU A 137 18.73 -11.20 24.30
C LEU A 137 19.60 -11.96 25.31
N PRO A 138 19.06 -12.75 26.26
CA PRO A 138 19.90 -13.56 27.14
C PRO A 138 20.80 -14.55 26.37
N ALA A 139 20.38 -15.04 25.21
CA ALA A 139 21.22 -15.91 24.38
C ALA A 139 22.46 -15.19 23.83
N LEU A 140 22.37 -13.87 23.61
CA LEU A 140 23.46 -13.05 23.09
C LEU A 140 24.34 -12.46 24.20
N TYR A 141 23.71 -11.88 25.22
CA TYR A 141 24.37 -11.07 26.24
C TYR A 141 24.57 -11.78 27.57
N GLY A 142 23.86 -12.89 27.81
CA GLY A 142 23.78 -13.54 29.11
C GLY A 142 22.88 -12.79 30.11
N ASP A 143 22.44 -13.50 31.14
CA ASP A 143 21.46 -12.98 32.10
C ASP A 143 21.98 -11.76 32.88
N ASP A 144 23.27 -11.74 33.23
CA ASP A 144 23.87 -10.65 34.03
C ASP A 144 23.83 -9.30 33.30
N LEU A 145 24.14 -9.29 32.01
CA LEU A 145 24.15 -8.07 31.20
C LEU A 145 22.72 -7.61 30.87
N VAL A 146 21.80 -8.55 30.60
CA VAL A 146 20.37 -8.23 30.43
C VAL A 146 19.79 -7.66 31.73
N ARG A 147 20.18 -8.17 32.91
CA ARG A 147 19.79 -7.61 34.20
C ARG A 147 20.28 -6.18 34.36
N LEU A 148 21.52 -5.88 33.94
CA LEU A 148 22.05 -4.51 33.95
C LEU A 148 21.26 -3.56 33.04
N PHE A 149 20.73 -4.03 31.90
CA PHE A 149 19.82 -3.22 31.08
C PHE A 149 18.55 -2.87 31.85
N GLY A 150 18.01 -3.82 32.62
CA GLY A 150 16.89 -3.60 33.54
C GLY A 150 17.21 -2.57 34.62
N ASP A 151 18.35 -2.72 35.31
CA ASP A 151 18.80 -1.77 36.33
C ASP A 151 18.92 -0.35 35.74
N ALA A 152 19.51 -0.22 34.54
CA ALA A 152 19.65 1.06 33.86
C ALA A 152 18.28 1.66 33.51
N LYS A 153 17.33 0.85 33.04
CA LYS A 153 15.95 1.28 32.78
C LYS A 153 15.30 1.83 34.05
N ASP A 154 15.47 1.16 35.19
CA ASP A 154 14.81 1.51 36.45
C ASP A 154 15.32 2.84 37.04
N VAL A 155 16.55 3.25 36.71
CA VAL A 155 17.08 4.58 37.07
C VAL A 155 16.31 5.71 36.36
N TRP A 156 15.94 5.50 35.08
CA TRP A 156 15.33 6.54 34.25
C TRP A 156 13.81 6.46 34.16
N ASP A 157 13.23 5.29 34.44
CA ASP A 157 11.80 5.02 34.36
C ASP A 157 11.35 4.13 35.53
N PRO A 158 11.44 4.64 36.77
CA PRO A 158 11.13 3.86 37.98
C PRO A 158 9.66 3.39 38.02
N ASP A 159 8.75 4.12 37.38
CA ASP A 159 7.33 3.78 37.29
C ASP A 159 7.02 2.84 36.10
N GLY A 160 8.00 2.57 35.23
CA GLY A 160 7.85 1.66 34.08
C GLY A 160 6.87 2.16 33.01
N ALA A 161 6.68 3.47 32.87
CA ALA A 161 5.70 4.05 31.96
C ALA A 161 6.21 4.16 30.51
N LEU A 162 7.53 4.19 30.30
CA LEU A 162 8.13 4.42 28.99
C LEU A 162 8.33 3.10 28.23
N ASN A 163 7.37 2.75 27.39
CA ASN A 163 7.40 1.58 26.50
C ASN A 163 7.57 0.22 27.24
N PRO A 164 6.62 -0.12 28.14
CA PRO A 164 6.70 -1.34 28.96
C PRO A 164 6.70 -2.61 28.10
N GLY A 165 7.41 -3.65 28.55
CA GLY A 165 7.48 -4.94 27.87
C GLY A 165 8.37 -4.96 26.62
N VAL A 166 9.17 -3.92 26.40
CA VAL A 166 10.09 -3.79 25.25
C VAL A 166 11.54 -3.67 25.74
N LEU A 167 12.47 -4.37 25.08
CA LEU A 167 13.91 -4.50 25.44
C LEU A 167 14.19 -5.20 26.77
N VAL A 168 13.66 -4.67 27.88
CA VAL A 168 13.86 -5.21 29.22
C VAL A 168 12.55 -5.72 29.78
N ARG A 169 12.62 -6.84 30.52
CA ARG A 169 11.44 -7.57 31.01
C ARG A 169 10.40 -7.74 29.89
N PRO A 170 10.80 -8.31 28.73
CA PRO A 170 9.95 -8.33 27.55
C PRO A 170 8.78 -9.30 27.71
N ALA A 171 7.70 -9.04 27.00
CA ALA A 171 6.68 -10.05 26.74
C ALA A 171 7.26 -11.19 25.87
N PRO A 172 6.64 -12.39 25.88
CA PRO A 172 7.01 -13.44 24.95
C PRO A 172 6.92 -12.97 23.48
N LEU A 173 7.90 -13.36 22.65
CA LEU A 173 8.07 -12.95 21.25
C LEU A 173 6.89 -13.30 20.34
N ASP A 174 6.03 -14.22 20.77
CA ASP A 174 4.85 -14.71 20.07
C ASP A 174 3.52 -14.26 20.72
N ALA A 175 3.55 -13.43 21.76
CA ALA A 175 2.35 -12.99 22.47
C ALA A 175 1.50 -11.99 21.67
N ASP A 176 2.14 -11.04 20.98
CA ASP A 176 1.49 -9.88 20.35
C ASP A 176 1.65 -9.89 18.82
N LEU A 177 1.50 -11.07 18.20
CA LEU A 177 1.64 -11.20 16.75
C LEU A 177 0.51 -10.48 16.01
N ARG A 178 0.90 -9.52 15.17
CA ARG A 178 0.00 -8.66 14.41
C ARG A 178 -1.13 -9.41 13.70
N PHE A 179 -0.88 -10.57 13.12
CA PHE A 179 -1.84 -11.25 12.25
C PHE A 179 -2.70 -12.30 12.95
N ALA A 180 -2.30 -12.76 14.14
CA ALA A 180 -2.99 -13.82 14.87
C ALA A 180 -4.43 -13.44 15.28
N VAL A 181 -4.72 -12.13 15.39
CA VAL A 181 -6.05 -11.60 15.75
C VAL A 181 -7.02 -11.50 14.57
N LEU A 182 -6.57 -11.73 13.33
CA LEU A 182 -7.40 -11.60 12.12
C LEU A 182 -8.34 -12.79 11.94
N PRO A 183 -9.46 -12.64 11.21
CA PRO A 183 -10.45 -13.71 11.07
C PRO A 183 -9.88 -14.88 10.27
N GLU A 184 -10.05 -16.09 10.80
CA GLU A 184 -9.73 -17.33 10.08
C GLU A 184 -10.70 -17.55 8.90
N ALA A 185 -11.97 -17.24 9.11
CA ALA A 185 -13.00 -17.34 8.08
C ALA A 185 -12.93 -16.14 7.12
N ALA A 186 -13.02 -16.43 5.82
CA ALA A 186 -13.12 -15.41 4.79
C ALA A 186 -14.32 -14.49 5.06
N VAL A 187 -14.07 -13.19 5.00
CA VAL A 187 -15.16 -12.19 5.05
C VAL A 187 -15.89 -12.17 3.72
N ARG A 188 -17.20 -11.95 3.75
CA ARG A 188 -17.99 -11.76 2.52
C ARG A 188 -17.49 -10.51 1.79
N THR A 189 -17.20 -10.64 0.51
CA THR A 189 -16.69 -9.55 -0.35
C THR A 189 -17.59 -9.35 -1.58
N ALA A 190 -17.62 -8.13 -2.08
CA ALA A 190 -18.21 -7.77 -3.37
C ALA A 190 -17.16 -7.80 -4.50
N PHE A 191 -15.89 -7.53 -4.18
CA PHE A 191 -14.77 -7.64 -5.13
C PHE A 191 -14.11 -9.03 -5.06
N ALA A 192 -13.48 -9.42 -6.16
CA ALA A 192 -12.91 -10.76 -6.34
C ALA A 192 -11.49 -10.96 -5.76
N TYR A 193 -10.78 -9.89 -5.35
CA TYR A 193 -9.40 -9.93 -4.83
C TYR A 193 -8.47 -10.97 -5.51
N PRO A 194 -8.25 -10.89 -6.83
CA PRO A 194 -7.58 -11.96 -7.60
C PRO A 194 -6.08 -12.14 -7.28
N HIS A 195 -5.48 -11.23 -6.49
CA HIS A 195 -4.08 -11.30 -6.08
C HIS A 195 -3.91 -11.68 -4.60
N ASP A 196 -5.02 -12.03 -3.95
CA ASP A 196 -5.13 -12.33 -2.52
C ASP A 196 -6.15 -13.48 -2.31
N ASP A 197 -6.31 -14.36 -3.30
CA ASP A 197 -7.18 -15.55 -3.27
C ASP A 197 -8.66 -15.29 -2.89
N GLY A 198 -9.17 -14.10 -3.23
CA GLY A 198 -10.53 -13.70 -2.85
C GLY A 198 -10.68 -13.23 -1.40
N ASP A 199 -9.60 -13.19 -0.62
CA ASP A 199 -9.59 -12.80 0.79
C ASP A 199 -9.23 -11.33 0.99
N PHE A 200 -10.19 -10.56 1.51
CA PHE A 200 -9.97 -9.17 1.90
C PHE A 200 -9.00 -9.03 3.08
N SER A 201 -8.96 -10.00 4.00
CA SER A 201 -8.03 -9.97 5.13
C SER A 201 -6.59 -10.10 4.65
N ALA A 202 -6.31 -11.03 3.73
CA ALA A 202 -5.03 -11.13 3.03
C ALA A 202 -4.66 -9.82 2.31
N ALA A 203 -5.62 -9.21 1.60
CA ALA A 203 -5.41 -7.94 0.93
C ALA A 203 -5.02 -6.81 1.92
N VAL A 204 -5.63 -6.75 3.10
CA VAL A 204 -5.28 -5.80 4.17
C VAL A 204 -3.89 -6.10 4.77
N ARG A 205 -3.53 -7.38 4.92
CA ARG A 205 -2.22 -7.79 5.47
C ARG A 205 -1.03 -7.42 4.57
N ARG A 206 -1.23 -7.14 3.27
CA ARG A 206 -0.17 -6.66 2.36
C ARG A 206 0.64 -5.48 2.92
N CYS A 207 0.01 -4.59 3.69
CA CYS A 207 0.72 -3.46 4.28
C CYS A 207 1.61 -3.90 5.45
N VAL A 208 2.90 -4.10 5.20
CA VAL A 208 3.88 -4.45 6.25
C VAL A 208 4.46 -3.24 7.02
N GLY A 209 4.02 -2.01 6.71
CA GLY A 209 4.33 -0.84 7.53
C GLY A 209 5.55 -0.01 7.10
N VAL A 210 6.12 -0.25 5.91
CA VAL A 210 7.31 0.46 5.35
C VAL A 210 7.17 1.99 5.23
N ALA A 211 5.99 2.55 5.47
CA ALA A 211 5.75 3.99 5.58
C ALA A 211 6.07 4.86 4.34
N LYS A 212 6.38 4.28 3.18
CA LYS A 212 6.63 5.02 1.91
C LYS A 212 5.49 5.97 1.52
N CYS A 213 4.28 5.74 2.02
CA CYS A 213 3.13 6.62 1.83
C CYS A 213 3.17 7.93 2.64
N ARG A 214 4.09 8.08 3.59
CA ARG A 214 4.25 9.26 4.45
C ARG A 214 5.19 10.29 3.82
N THR A 215 4.94 10.65 2.57
CA THR A 215 5.65 11.75 1.91
C THR A 215 5.08 13.08 2.38
N GLU A 216 5.90 14.09 2.65
CA GLU A 216 5.43 15.46 2.94
C GLU A 216 5.42 16.34 1.68
N THR A 217 6.34 16.08 0.75
CA THR A 217 6.48 16.82 -0.52
C THR A 217 6.26 15.90 -1.72
N VAL A 218 5.95 16.49 -2.87
CA VAL A 218 5.93 15.75 -4.15
C VAL A 218 7.36 15.69 -4.66
N SER A 219 7.90 14.48 -4.81
CA SER A 219 9.13 14.24 -5.55
C SER A 219 8.84 13.39 -6.79
N GLY A 220 9.30 13.85 -7.95
CA GLY A 220 9.13 13.14 -9.22
C GLY A 220 7.66 12.90 -9.59
N THR A 221 7.36 11.66 -10.01
CA THR A 221 6.04 11.25 -10.52
C THR A 221 5.17 10.56 -9.47
N ALA A 222 5.59 10.50 -8.20
CA ALA A 222 4.85 9.83 -7.15
C ALA A 222 3.53 10.54 -6.85
N VAL A 223 2.44 9.77 -6.76
CA VAL A 223 1.08 10.31 -6.59
C VAL A 223 0.59 10.06 -5.15
N MET A 224 1.00 8.96 -4.52
CA MET A 224 0.66 8.60 -3.14
C MET A 224 1.33 9.53 -2.11
N CYS A 225 0.73 9.95 -0.99
CA CYS A 225 -0.67 9.98 -0.53
C CYS A 225 -1.09 11.45 -0.32
N PRO A 226 -1.96 12.05 -1.15
CA PRO A 226 -2.24 13.49 -1.06
C PRO A 226 -2.95 13.92 0.23
N SER A 227 -3.81 13.05 0.79
CA SER A 227 -4.52 13.35 2.04
C SER A 227 -3.56 13.48 3.22
N TYR A 228 -2.63 12.52 3.39
CA TYR A 228 -1.59 12.61 4.42
C TYR A 228 -0.74 13.87 4.25
N ARG A 229 -0.36 14.22 3.01
CA ARG A 229 0.39 15.47 2.73
C ARG A 229 -0.36 16.72 3.16
N ALA A 230 -1.68 16.74 3.01
CA ALA A 230 -2.50 17.87 3.38
C ALA A 230 -2.72 17.95 4.89
N THR A 231 -2.79 16.81 5.59
CA THR A 231 -3.21 16.76 7.00
C THR A 231 -2.08 16.53 7.98
N GLY A 232 -0.98 15.88 7.60
CA GLY A 232 0.05 15.36 8.51
C GLY A 232 -0.39 14.13 9.32
N GLU A 233 -1.69 13.88 9.42
CA GLU A 233 -2.28 12.81 10.23
C GLU A 233 -2.09 11.40 9.65
N GLU A 234 -1.60 10.47 10.47
CA GLU A 234 -1.24 9.11 10.07
C GLU A 234 -2.41 8.31 9.49
N GLU A 235 -3.61 8.46 10.05
CA GLU A 235 -4.83 7.79 9.60
C GLU A 235 -5.18 8.10 8.14
N HIS A 236 -4.68 9.21 7.60
CA HIS A 236 -4.88 9.62 6.21
C HIS A 236 -3.75 9.18 5.28
N SER A 237 -2.79 8.38 5.75
CA SER A 237 -1.82 7.67 4.92
C SER A 237 -2.37 6.32 4.44
N THR A 238 -1.72 5.67 3.47
CA THR A 238 -2.08 4.29 3.10
C THR A 238 -1.83 3.32 4.25
N ARG A 239 -0.74 3.51 4.99
CA ARG A 239 -0.38 2.68 6.14
C ARG A 239 -1.42 2.81 7.25
N GLY A 240 -1.80 4.03 7.62
CA GLY A 240 -2.83 4.28 8.63
C GLY A 240 -4.19 3.70 8.24
N ARG A 241 -4.63 3.87 6.99
CA ARG A 241 -5.88 3.23 6.50
C ARG A 241 -5.82 1.71 6.54
N ALA A 242 -4.70 1.13 6.14
CA ALA A 242 -4.51 -0.31 6.23
C ALA A 242 -4.51 -0.79 7.69
N ARG A 243 -3.94 0.00 8.62
CA ARG A 243 -4.01 -0.29 10.05
C ARG A 243 -5.44 -0.20 10.57
N LEU A 244 -6.21 0.83 10.25
CA LEU A 244 -7.61 0.95 10.66
C LEU A 244 -8.48 -0.18 10.11
N LEU A 245 -8.27 -0.59 8.85
CA LEU A 245 -8.95 -1.76 8.29
C LEU A 245 -8.54 -3.06 9.00
N HIS A 246 -7.28 -3.18 9.40
CA HIS A 246 -6.80 -4.29 10.20
C HIS A 246 -7.44 -4.32 11.59
N GLU A 247 -7.50 -3.18 12.29
CA GLU A 247 -8.21 -3.05 13.58
C GLU A 247 -9.68 -3.45 13.45
N MET A 248 -10.33 -3.01 12.38
CA MET A 248 -11.73 -3.35 12.07
C MET A 248 -11.95 -4.85 11.86
N LEU A 249 -11.00 -5.53 11.20
CA LEU A 249 -11.08 -6.97 10.96
C LEU A 249 -10.76 -7.78 12.23
N ALA A 250 -9.84 -7.28 13.07
CA ALA A 250 -9.54 -7.86 14.36
C ALA A 250 -10.77 -7.77 15.29
N GLY A 251 -11.43 -6.61 15.33
CA GLY A 251 -12.63 -6.38 16.15
C GLY A 251 -12.37 -6.71 17.62
N ASP A 252 -13.30 -7.41 18.27
CA ASP A 252 -13.18 -7.77 19.70
C ASP A 252 -12.04 -8.76 20.01
N ARG A 253 -11.34 -9.31 19.00
CA ARG A 253 -10.23 -10.26 19.19
C ARG A 253 -8.87 -9.59 19.40
N GLY A 254 -8.86 -8.31 19.76
CA GLY A 254 -7.64 -7.53 20.00
C GLY A 254 -7.51 -6.28 19.13
N GLY A 255 -8.54 -5.94 18.37
CA GLY A 255 -8.66 -4.67 17.67
C GLY A 255 -9.31 -3.58 18.53
N LEU A 256 -8.99 -2.33 18.23
CA LEU A 256 -9.61 -1.14 18.85
C LEU A 256 -10.89 -0.69 18.13
N VAL A 257 -11.12 -1.17 16.91
CA VAL A 257 -12.29 -0.82 16.09
C VAL A 257 -13.27 -1.99 16.07
N THR A 258 -14.29 -1.94 16.92
CA THR A 258 -15.19 -3.08 17.19
C THR A 258 -16.49 -3.07 16.37
N ASP A 259 -16.88 -1.92 15.81
CA ASP A 259 -18.09 -1.78 14.98
C ASP A 259 -17.99 -2.43 13.58
N GLY A 260 -16.86 -3.07 13.25
CA GLY A 260 -16.64 -3.74 11.98
C GLY A 260 -16.93 -2.82 10.78
N TRP A 261 -17.69 -3.32 9.80
CA TRP A 261 -18.09 -2.55 8.61
C TRP A 261 -18.90 -1.27 8.92
N ARG A 262 -19.42 -1.11 10.15
CA ARG A 262 -20.16 0.08 10.57
C ARG A 262 -19.28 1.15 11.22
N SER A 263 -18.00 0.88 11.42
CA SER A 263 -17.06 1.79 12.11
C SER A 263 -16.99 3.19 11.50
N ALA A 264 -17.00 4.19 12.39
CA ALA A 264 -16.95 5.59 12.00
C ALA A 264 -15.50 6.05 11.71
N GLU A 265 -14.54 5.42 12.39
CA GLU A 265 -13.09 5.62 12.32
C GLU A 265 -12.58 5.26 10.93
N VAL A 266 -12.87 4.03 10.48
CA VAL A 266 -12.48 3.55 9.14
C VAL A 266 -13.16 4.38 8.06
N ARG A 267 -14.47 4.63 8.21
CA ARG A 267 -15.21 5.50 7.28
C ARG A 267 -14.57 6.88 7.19
N GLY A 268 -14.21 7.49 8.31
CA GLY A 268 -13.56 8.81 8.37
C GLY A 268 -12.23 8.83 7.62
N ALA A 269 -11.35 7.87 7.90
CA ALA A 269 -10.05 7.78 7.24
C ALA A 269 -10.16 7.52 5.73
N LEU A 270 -11.12 6.69 5.30
CA LEU A 270 -11.37 6.37 3.89
C LEU A 270 -12.08 7.51 3.15
N ASP A 271 -12.85 8.36 3.82
CA ASP A 271 -13.58 9.46 3.17
C ASP A 271 -12.63 10.39 2.39
N LEU A 272 -11.50 10.76 3.01
CA LEU A 272 -10.45 11.58 2.38
C LEU A 272 -9.57 10.82 1.37
N CYS A 273 -9.76 9.52 1.18
CA CYS A 273 -9.05 8.77 0.14
C CYS A 273 -9.63 9.10 -1.24
N LEU A 274 -8.80 9.60 -2.15
CA LEU A 274 -9.21 9.97 -3.52
C LEU A 274 -9.44 8.76 -4.45
N SER A 275 -9.20 7.54 -3.99
CA SER A 275 -9.25 6.32 -4.83
C SER A 275 -8.37 6.41 -6.10
N CYS A 276 -7.28 7.19 -6.06
CA CYS A 276 -6.41 7.46 -7.21
C CYS A 276 -5.53 6.27 -7.63
N LYS A 277 -5.48 5.19 -6.83
CA LYS A 277 -4.62 4.02 -7.02
C LYS A 277 -3.10 4.30 -7.05
N GLY A 278 -2.66 5.46 -6.57
CA GLY A 278 -1.23 5.72 -6.34
C GLY A 278 -0.61 4.70 -5.39
N CYS A 279 -1.34 4.27 -4.36
CA CYS A 279 -0.92 3.20 -3.47
C CYS A 279 -0.71 1.84 -4.14
N ARG A 280 -1.42 1.54 -5.22
CA ARG A 280 -1.22 0.29 -5.95
C ARG A 280 0.05 0.31 -6.78
N SER A 281 0.47 1.48 -7.25
CA SER A 281 1.57 1.64 -8.22
C SER A 281 2.88 2.06 -7.55
N ASP A 282 2.81 2.96 -6.58
CA ASP A 282 3.98 3.56 -5.93
C ASP A 282 4.42 2.77 -4.68
N CYS A 283 3.52 1.99 -4.08
CA CYS A 283 3.82 1.17 -2.91
C CYS A 283 4.47 -0.15 -3.33
N PRO A 284 5.61 -0.54 -2.74
CA PRO A 284 6.29 -1.79 -3.10
C PRO A 284 5.46 -3.06 -2.79
N VAL A 285 4.50 -2.96 -1.87
CA VAL A 285 3.58 -4.07 -1.53
C VAL A 285 2.29 -4.11 -2.36
N GLY A 286 2.06 -3.10 -3.23
CA GLY A 286 0.93 -3.09 -4.16
C GLY A 286 -0.46 -2.94 -3.55
N VAL A 287 -0.59 -2.23 -2.43
CA VAL A 287 -1.88 -2.04 -1.72
C VAL A 287 -2.90 -1.29 -2.60
N ASP A 288 -4.06 -1.89 -2.86
CA ASP A 288 -5.15 -1.26 -3.63
C ASP A 288 -6.21 -0.64 -2.70
N MET A 289 -5.84 0.45 -2.02
CA MET A 289 -6.73 1.16 -1.09
C MET A 289 -8.00 1.69 -1.76
N ALA A 290 -7.98 1.90 -3.09
CA ALA A 290 -9.18 2.31 -3.82
C ALA A 290 -10.23 1.18 -3.83
N THR A 291 -9.80 -0.06 -4.05
CA THR A 291 -10.67 -1.24 -3.97
C THR A 291 -11.11 -1.47 -2.52
N TYR A 292 -10.21 -1.32 -1.54
CA TYR A 292 -10.55 -1.54 -0.13
C TYR A 292 -11.58 -0.53 0.37
N LYS A 293 -11.44 0.74 -0.06
CA LYS A 293 -12.45 1.77 0.18
C LYS A 293 -13.80 1.40 -0.41
N ALA A 294 -13.82 0.96 -1.66
CA ALA A 294 -15.07 0.62 -2.34
C ALA A 294 -15.78 -0.55 -1.65
N GLU A 295 -15.03 -1.60 -1.26
CA GLU A 295 -15.54 -2.74 -0.48
C GLU A 295 -16.12 -2.30 0.86
N PHE A 296 -15.34 -1.52 1.63
CA PHE A 296 -15.81 -1.00 2.91
C PHE A 296 -17.08 -0.17 2.75
N LEU A 297 -17.13 0.77 1.80
CA LEU A 297 -18.29 1.61 1.59
C LEU A 297 -19.51 0.82 1.09
N HIS A 298 -19.31 -0.24 0.32
CA HIS A 298 -20.38 -1.15 -0.09
C HIS A 298 -21.05 -1.76 1.14
N HIS A 299 -20.27 -2.37 2.04
CA HIS A 299 -20.80 -2.96 3.27
C HIS A 299 -21.31 -1.92 4.28
N HIS A 300 -20.59 -0.81 4.46
CA HIS A 300 -20.93 0.24 5.40
C HIS A 300 -22.30 0.85 5.11
N TYR A 301 -22.65 0.96 3.82
CA TYR A 301 -23.92 1.54 3.38
C TYR A 301 -24.94 0.52 2.89
N ASP A 302 -24.69 -0.79 3.06
CA ASP A 302 -25.69 -1.82 2.78
C ASP A 302 -26.92 -1.62 3.69
N GLY A 303 -28.10 -1.52 3.08
CA GLY A 303 -29.35 -1.18 3.78
C GLY A 303 -29.40 0.23 4.42
N ARG A 304 -28.45 1.14 4.16
CA ARG A 304 -28.37 2.47 4.80
C ARG A 304 -28.41 3.63 3.80
N LEU A 305 -28.84 4.79 4.29
CA LEU A 305 -28.78 6.03 3.52
C LEU A 305 -27.33 6.48 3.34
N ARG A 306 -27.00 6.86 2.11
CA ARG A 306 -25.67 7.37 1.75
C ARG A 306 -25.61 8.89 1.84
N PRO A 307 -24.40 9.48 1.99
CA PRO A 307 -24.22 10.92 1.84
C PRO A 307 -24.76 11.42 0.50
N ARG A 308 -25.26 12.65 0.48
CA ARG A 308 -25.82 13.29 -0.75
C ARG A 308 -24.83 13.23 -1.91
N ALA A 309 -23.55 13.47 -1.61
CA ALA A 309 -22.45 13.40 -2.57
C ALA A 309 -22.33 12.03 -3.26
N HIS A 310 -22.68 10.91 -2.60
CA HIS A 310 -22.63 9.59 -3.23
C HIS A 310 -23.70 9.45 -4.31
N TYR A 311 -24.90 10.03 -4.10
CA TYR A 311 -25.97 10.00 -5.10
C TYR A 311 -25.74 10.98 -6.25
N THR A 312 -25.14 12.15 -5.97
CA THR A 312 -24.90 13.18 -6.98
C THR A 312 -23.59 12.94 -7.73
N LEU A 313 -22.47 12.79 -7.02
CA LEU A 313 -21.14 12.58 -7.61
C LEU A 313 -20.93 11.12 -7.99
N GLY A 314 -21.35 10.15 -7.17
CA GLY A 314 -21.21 8.73 -7.50
C GLY A 314 -21.97 8.32 -8.77
N ARG A 315 -23.16 8.90 -9.00
CA ARG A 315 -23.97 8.72 -10.22
C ARG A 315 -23.77 9.82 -11.26
N LEU A 316 -22.72 10.63 -11.14
CA LEU A 316 -22.43 11.75 -12.04
C LEU A 316 -22.45 11.36 -13.53
N PRO A 317 -21.95 10.19 -13.98
CA PRO A 317 -22.05 9.79 -15.38
C PRO A 317 -23.50 9.69 -15.88
N ARG A 318 -24.45 9.30 -15.02
CA ARG A 318 -25.88 9.31 -15.36
C ARG A 318 -26.41 10.73 -15.48
N TRP A 319 -26.08 11.59 -14.51
CA TRP A 319 -26.56 12.97 -14.48
C TRP A 319 -26.02 13.81 -15.64
N LEU A 320 -24.72 13.72 -15.93
CA LEU A 320 -24.10 14.44 -17.05
C LEU A 320 -24.67 14.04 -18.41
N ARG A 321 -25.04 12.76 -18.58
CA ARG A 321 -25.70 12.29 -19.79
C ARG A 321 -27.10 12.87 -19.94
N LEU A 322 -27.90 12.88 -18.87
CA LEU A 322 -29.25 13.45 -18.88
C LEU A 322 -29.22 14.98 -19.06
N ALA A 323 -28.23 15.63 -18.46
CA ALA A 323 -28.01 17.07 -18.54
C ALA A 323 -27.45 17.52 -19.91
N ALA A 324 -26.87 16.61 -20.70
CA ALA A 324 -26.11 16.92 -21.90
C ALA A 324 -26.82 17.87 -22.90
N PRO A 325 -28.14 17.75 -23.17
CA PRO A 325 -28.85 18.64 -24.09
C PRO A 325 -29.05 20.07 -23.56
N VAL A 326 -29.15 20.21 -22.23
CA VAL A 326 -29.47 21.49 -21.55
C VAL A 326 -28.25 22.15 -20.91
N THR A 327 -27.04 21.66 -21.23
CA THR A 327 -25.76 22.17 -20.69
C THR A 327 -25.57 23.70 -20.81
N PRO A 328 -25.98 24.40 -21.90
CA PRO A 328 -25.84 25.86 -21.94
C PRO A 328 -26.66 26.57 -20.85
N LEU A 329 -27.88 26.08 -20.59
CA LEU A 329 -28.75 26.63 -19.54
C LEU A 329 -28.18 26.33 -18.15
N LEU A 330 -27.67 25.12 -17.93
CA LEU A 330 -27.04 24.75 -16.65
C LEU A 330 -25.79 25.58 -16.37
N ASN A 331 -24.96 25.85 -17.39
CA ASN A 331 -23.79 26.71 -17.26
C ASN A 331 -24.19 28.17 -16.97
N ALA A 332 -25.27 28.67 -17.58
CA ALA A 332 -25.80 30.00 -17.27
C ALA A 332 -26.33 30.09 -15.83
N ALA A 333 -27.10 29.09 -15.39
CA ALA A 333 -27.61 29.01 -14.02
C ALA A 333 -26.49 28.90 -12.98
N ALA A 334 -25.41 28.16 -13.29
CA ALA A 334 -24.26 28.01 -12.40
C ALA A 334 -23.47 29.31 -12.18
N ARG A 335 -23.64 30.33 -13.03
CA ARG A 335 -23.06 31.67 -12.84
C ARG A 335 -23.85 32.53 -11.86
N ILE A 336 -25.09 32.14 -11.55
CA ILE A 336 -25.95 32.85 -10.59
C ILE A 336 -25.61 32.33 -9.19
N GLY A 337 -24.89 33.14 -8.40
CA GLY A 337 -24.34 32.76 -7.08
C GLY A 337 -25.32 32.04 -6.15
N PRO A 338 -26.54 32.57 -5.91
CA PRO A 338 -27.55 31.90 -5.09
C PRO A 338 -27.98 30.53 -5.62
N LEU A 339 -28.19 30.40 -6.94
CA LEU A 339 -28.55 29.11 -7.56
C LEU A 339 -27.41 28.10 -7.44
N ALA A 340 -26.18 28.54 -7.67
CA ALA A 340 -24.99 27.71 -7.50
C ALA A 340 -24.80 27.27 -6.04
N ALA A 341 -25.06 28.14 -5.06
CA ALA A 341 -24.99 27.81 -3.65
C ALA A 341 -26.03 26.75 -3.24
N VAL A 342 -27.28 26.91 -3.70
CA VAL A 342 -28.35 25.91 -3.49
C VAL A 342 -27.98 24.58 -4.15
N ALA A 343 -27.53 24.60 -5.40
CA ALA A 343 -27.11 23.41 -6.12
C ALA A 343 -25.95 22.68 -5.40
N LYS A 344 -24.92 23.40 -4.95
CA LYS A 344 -23.80 22.84 -4.19
C LYS A 344 -24.26 22.20 -2.87
N ARG A 345 -25.13 22.87 -2.11
CA ARG A 345 -25.69 22.35 -0.85
C ARG A 345 -26.53 21.08 -1.06
N LEU A 346 -27.34 21.04 -2.12
CA LEU A 346 -28.13 19.86 -2.48
C LEU A 346 -27.23 18.71 -2.97
N ALA A 347 -26.18 19.04 -3.71
CA ALA A 347 -25.23 18.07 -4.24
C ALA A 347 -24.22 17.54 -3.20
N GLY A 348 -24.12 18.15 -2.02
CA GLY A 348 -23.10 17.80 -1.03
C GLY A 348 -21.69 18.24 -1.44
N ILE A 349 -21.59 19.35 -2.17
CA ILE A 349 -20.32 19.94 -2.61
C ILE A 349 -19.95 21.08 -1.65
N ALA A 350 -18.68 21.13 -1.24
CA ALA A 350 -18.15 22.17 -0.37
C ALA A 350 -18.38 23.57 -0.99
N PRO A 351 -18.85 24.56 -0.21
CA PRO A 351 -19.26 25.86 -0.74
C PRO A 351 -18.11 26.67 -1.36
N GLU A 352 -16.86 26.40 -0.98
CA GLU A 352 -15.65 27.02 -1.52
C GLU A 352 -15.31 26.51 -2.93
N ARG A 353 -15.90 25.39 -3.36
CA ARG A 353 -15.58 24.79 -4.66
C ARG A 353 -16.33 25.49 -5.80
N PRO A 354 -15.63 25.79 -6.91
CA PRO A 354 -16.28 26.22 -8.13
C PRO A 354 -17.04 25.04 -8.76
N VAL A 355 -18.19 25.33 -9.37
CA VAL A 355 -18.89 24.35 -10.22
C VAL A 355 -18.21 24.37 -11.59
N PRO A 356 -17.62 23.25 -12.05
CA PRO A 356 -16.95 23.23 -13.33
C PRO A 356 -17.96 23.42 -14.48
N PRO A 357 -17.59 24.13 -15.55
CA PRO A 357 -18.45 24.25 -16.72
C PRO A 357 -18.65 22.89 -17.38
N LEU A 358 -19.86 22.63 -17.86
CA LEU A 358 -20.18 21.43 -18.63
C LEU A 358 -19.95 21.70 -20.11
N ALA A 359 -19.36 20.73 -20.81
CA ALA A 359 -19.17 20.77 -22.25
C ALA A 359 -20.51 20.71 -22.99
N THR A 360 -20.73 21.69 -23.87
CA THR A 360 -21.88 21.76 -24.77
C THR A 360 -21.87 20.62 -25.80
N PRO A 361 -23.03 20.26 -26.40
CA PRO A 361 -23.06 19.27 -27.47
C PRO A 361 -22.15 19.61 -28.65
N ALA A 362 -22.00 20.90 -28.97
CA ALA A 362 -21.14 21.38 -30.05
C ALA A 362 -19.66 21.13 -29.74
N GLU A 363 -19.20 21.41 -28.52
CA GLU A 363 -17.81 21.18 -28.08
C GLU A 363 -17.46 19.68 -28.10
N ARG A 364 -18.36 18.83 -27.58
CA ARG A 364 -18.16 17.37 -27.61
C ARG A 364 -18.12 16.82 -29.03
N ARG A 365 -19.00 17.32 -29.92
CA ARG A 365 -19.00 16.92 -31.33
C ARG A 365 -17.68 17.33 -31.98
N ARG A 366 -17.26 18.58 -31.79
CA ARG A 366 -16.00 19.11 -32.34
C ARG A 366 -14.79 18.28 -31.90
N ALA A 367 -14.72 17.90 -30.62
CA ALA A 367 -13.63 17.07 -30.12
C ALA A 367 -13.53 15.72 -30.84
N ARG A 368 -14.68 15.07 -31.08
CA ARG A 368 -14.75 13.78 -31.77
C ARG A 368 -14.52 13.84 -33.28
N THR A 369 -14.82 14.98 -33.90
CA THR A 369 -14.69 15.18 -35.35
C THR A 369 -13.38 15.86 -35.74
N THR A 370 -12.40 15.94 -34.85
CA THR A 370 -11.07 16.48 -35.19
C THR A 370 -10.50 15.67 -36.36
N PRO A 371 -10.16 16.28 -37.52
CA PRO A 371 -9.77 15.54 -38.72
C PRO A 371 -8.43 14.81 -38.53
N GLY A 372 -8.44 13.49 -38.67
CA GLY A 372 -7.23 12.65 -38.66
C GLY A 372 -6.92 12.07 -40.05
N ARG A 373 -5.66 11.69 -40.30
CA ARG A 373 -5.26 10.95 -41.51
C ARG A 373 -5.95 9.58 -41.52
N ARG A 374 -6.59 9.22 -42.63
CA ARG A 374 -7.37 7.97 -42.75
C ARG A 374 -6.53 6.70 -42.94
N ASP A 375 -5.23 6.86 -43.17
CA ASP A 375 -4.32 5.77 -43.59
C ASP A 375 -3.41 5.28 -42.45
N GLY A 376 -3.66 5.70 -41.20
CA GLY A 376 -2.88 5.31 -40.03
C GLY A 376 -3.34 4.00 -39.38
N SER A 377 -2.47 3.42 -38.54
CA SER A 377 -2.84 2.24 -37.74
C SER A 377 -3.94 2.59 -36.74
N PRO A 378 -5.06 1.82 -36.66
CA PRO A 378 -6.16 2.17 -35.78
C PRO A 378 -5.77 2.01 -34.30
N VAL A 379 -6.11 3.00 -33.48
CA VAL A 379 -5.92 2.97 -32.01
C VAL A 379 -7.24 3.29 -31.32
N LEU A 380 -7.54 2.62 -30.20
CA LEU A 380 -8.76 2.88 -29.45
C LEU A 380 -8.51 3.98 -28.40
N LEU A 381 -9.17 5.12 -28.55
CA LEU A 381 -9.19 6.20 -27.57
C LEU A 381 -10.43 6.08 -26.69
N PHE A 382 -10.20 5.88 -25.38
CA PHE A 382 -11.23 5.76 -24.36
C PHE A 382 -11.36 7.07 -23.57
N PRO A 383 -12.21 8.02 -23.98
CA PRO A 383 -12.46 9.22 -23.19
C PRO A 383 -13.36 8.86 -22.01
N ASP A 384 -12.91 9.18 -20.80
CA ASP A 384 -13.73 9.00 -19.60
C ASP A 384 -14.89 10.02 -19.53
N THR A 385 -15.74 9.88 -18.51
CA THR A 385 -16.90 10.77 -18.27
C THR A 385 -16.50 12.24 -18.11
N PHE A 386 -15.44 12.52 -17.37
CA PHE A 386 -14.97 13.87 -17.08
C PHE A 386 -14.36 14.50 -18.34
N THR A 387 -13.51 13.77 -19.05
CA THR A 387 -12.95 14.21 -20.33
C THR A 387 -14.06 14.51 -21.33
N THR A 388 -15.07 13.63 -21.44
CA THR A 388 -16.19 13.81 -22.38
C THR A 388 -17.09 15.00 -22.02
N HIS A 389 -17.41 15.19 -20.74
CA HIS A 389 -18.46 16.12 -20.31
C HIS A 389 -17.97 17.41 -19.67
N LEU A 390 -16.69 17.52 -19.31
CA LEU A 390 -16.11 18.70 -18.66
C LEU A 390 -14.96 19.29 -19.48
N THR A 391 -14.07 18.45 -19.99
CA THR A 391 -12.81 18.87 -20.65
C THR A 391 -12.59 18.22 -22.02
N PRO A 392 -13.53 18.36 -22.99
CA PRO A 392 -13.44 17.71 -24.31
C PRO A 392 -12.25 18.21 -25.14
N SER A 393 -11.65 19.35 -24.78
CA SER A 393 -10.40 19.85 -25.35
C SER A 393 -9.23 18.87 -25.15
N VAL A 394 -9.20 18.13 -24.05
CA VAL A 394 -8.18 17.10 -23.77
C VAL A 394 -8.34 15.92 -24.72
N GLU A 395 -9.57 15.47 -24.98
CA GLU A 395 -9.85 14.45 -26.00
C GLU A 395 -9.39 14.92 -27.39
N ALA A 396 -9.72 16.16 -27.76
CA ALA A 396 -9.30 16.74 -29.03
C ALA A 396 -7.78 16.82 -29.17
N ALA A 397 -7.07 17.16 -28.09
CA ALA A 397 -5.61 17.20 -28.07
C ALA A 397 -4.99 15.80 -28.19
N ALA A 398 -5.50 14.82 -27.45
CA ALA A 398 -5.04 13.43 -27.54
C ALA A 398 -5.22 12.88 -28.96
N ARG A 399 -6.34 13.18 -29.62
CA ARG A 399 -6.56 12.80 -31.03
C ARG A 399 -5.50 13.40 -31.95
N ARG A 400 -5.24 14.70 -31.85
CA ARG A 400 -4.20 15.36 -32.68
C ARG A 400 -2.82 14.72 -32.50
N VAL A 401 -2.43 14.43 -31.26
CA VAL A 401 -1.13 13.78 -30.98
C VAL A 401 -1.06 12.38 -31.60
N LEU A 402 -2.15 11.60 -31.50
CA LEU A 402 -2.22 10.27 -32.11
C LEU A 402 -2.19 10.36 -33.65
N ASP A 403 -2.93 11.31 -34.22
CA ASP A 403 -2.96 11.56 -35.66
C ASP A 403 -1.58 11.98 -36.20
N ASP A 404 -0.89 12.89 -35.50
CA ASP A 404 0.47 13.32 -35.84
C ASP A 404 1.49 12.18 -35.72
N ALA A 405 1.25 11.22 -34.81
CA ALA A 405 2.02 9.99 -34.68
C ALA A 405 1.69 8.92 -35.74
N GLY A 406 0.81 9.21 -36.70
CA GLY A 406 0.41 8.26 -37.75
C GLY A 406 -0.58 7.19 -37.29
N LEU A 407 -1.26 7.40 -36.16
CA LEU A 407 -2.31 6.53 -35.63
C LEU A 407 -3.69 7.11 -35.93
N THR A 408 -4.70 6.25 -36.09
CA THR A 408 -6.08 6.67 -36.34
C THR A 408 -6.94 6.41 -35.10
N PRO A 409 -7.26 7.43 -34.28
CA PRO A 409 -7.99 7.26 -33.03
C PRO A 409 -9.48 7.02 -33.25
N ARG A 410 -9.95 5.84 -32.82
CA ARG A 410 -11.36 5.45 -32.80
C ARG A 410 -11.87 5.44 -31.37
N THR A 411 -13.12 5.82 -31.16
CA THR A 411 -13.78 5.68 -29.86
C THR A 411 -14.64 4.42 -29.87
N PRO A 412 -14.70 3.66 -28.77
CA PRO A 412 -15.55 2.48 -28.71
C PRO A 412 -17.01 2.83 -29.01
N GLU A 413 -17.70 1.92 -29.68
CA GLU A 413 -19.14 2.03 -29.86
C GLU A 413 -19.85 1.85 -28.51
N GLY A 414 -20.90 2.63 -28.29
CA GLY A 414 -21.69 2.56 -27.06
C GLY A 414 -21.23 3.50 -25.96
N ARG A 415 -21.67 3.21 -24.73
CA ARG A 415 -21.53 4.09 -23.57
C ARG A 415 -20.37 3.63 -22.72
N VAL A 416 -19.37 4.49 -22.63
CA VAL A 416 -18.10 4.17 -22.01
C VAL A 416 -17.87 5.09 -20.81
N CYS A 417 -17.52 4.52 -19.66
CA CYS A 417 -17.22 5.25 -18.43
C CYS A 417 -16.10 4.51 -17.70
N CYS A 418 -15.15 5.26 -17.12
CA CYS A 418 -14.07 4.69 -16.31
C CYS A 418 -14.54 4.07 -14.98
N GLY A 419 -15.82 4.23 -14.60
CA GLY A 419 -16.37 3.70 -13.37
C GLY A 419 -15.92 4.42 -12.09
N LEU A 420 -14.99 5.38 -12.19
CA LEU A 420 -14.35 6.03 -11.05
C LEU A 420 -15.35 6.59 -10.02
N THR A 421 -16.41 7.24 -10.49
CA THR A 421 -17.41 7.83 -9.60
C THR A 421 -18.10 6.78 -8.76
N TYR A 422 -18.44 5.63 -9.34
CA TYR A 422 -19.06 4.52 -8.62
C TYR A 422 -18.08 3.96 -7.59
N VAL A 423 -16.87 3.57 -8.03
CA VAL A 423 -15.83 2.98 -7.18
C VAL A 423 -15.44 3.90 -6.01
N SER A 424 -15.31 5.22 -6.26
CA SER A 424 -14.95 6.19 -5.21
C SER A 424 -16.01 6.34 -4.11
N THR A 425 -17.24 5.88 -4.35
CA THR A 425 -18.38 6.00 -3.43
C THR A 425 -18.91 4.65 -2.92
N GLY A 426 -18.28 3.54 -3.30
CA GLY A 426 -18.65 2.17 -2.91
C GLY A 426 -19.83 1.63 -3.68
#